data_AF-A0A940M0A5-F1
#
_entry.id   AF-A0A940M0A5-F1
#
_cell.length_a   1.000
_cell.length_b   1.000
_cell.length_c   1.000
_cell.angle_alpha   90.00
_cell.angle_beta   90.00
_cell.angle_gamma   90.00
#
_symmetry.space_group_name_H-M   'P 1'
#
loop_
_entity.id
_entity.type
_entity.pdbx_description
1 polymer ?
#
loop_
_entity_poly.entity_id
_entity_poly.type
_entity_poly.pdbx_seq_one_letter_code
_entity_poly.pdbx_strand_id
1 'polypeptide(L)'
;GEPGYSSIHFGINEAGLINVYARDVARLSEWHRRIWAGRNLYPNGRLSAELGRAHVEGRVADTTAPEARTAEALIAIDAAAQANWGFPVFRPHNIQDRILATVHRFRATNRDSLLELAKDVARLTADRVDADALKAFAPVTPELRGTGSLKSLERALAKHEGAAQARALMGPLAGIYDLRVGAALRSSPKYTSSRLAGTA
;
A
#
# COMPACT_ATOMS: atom_id res chain seq x y z
N GLY A 1 -21.84 14.21 17.74
CA GLY A 1 -21.22 15.55 17.63
C GLY A 1 -22.33 16.58 17.67
N GLU A 2 -22.10 17.73 18.30
CA GLU A 2 -23.04 18.86 18.29
C GLU A 2 -23.58 19.17 16.88
N PRO A 3 -24.87 19.53 16.74
CA PRO A 3 -25.40 19.96 15.46
C PRO A 3 -24.74 21.27 15.03
N GLY A 4 -24.00 21.26 13.91
CA GLY A 4 -23.35 22.45 13.35
C GLY A 4 -21.83 22.41 13.20
N TYR A 5 -21.17 21.26 13.38
CA TYR A 5 -19.77 21.13 12.98
C TYR A 5 -19.61 21.36 11.47
N SER A 6 -19.22 22.56 11.09
CA SER A 6 -18.60 22.80 9.79
C SER A 6 -17.31 21.99 9.72
N SER A 7 -17.14 21.17 8.69
CA SER A 7 -15.91 20.41 8.46
C SER A 7 -14.71 21.36 8.46
N ILE A 8 -13.75 21.14 9.34
CA ILE A 8 -12.46 21.84 9.30
C ILE A 8 -11.66 21.24 8.16
N HIS A 9 -11.24 22.06 7.20
CA HIS A 9 -10.34 21.62 6.14
C HIS A 9 -8.90 21.75 6.62
N PHE A 10 -8.15 20.67 6.50
CA PHE A 10 -6.75 20.62 6.90
C PHE A 10 -5.89 19.96 5.84
N GLY A 11 -4.59 20.21 5.91
CA GLY A 11 -3.57 19.49 5.15
C GLY A 11 -2.28 19.44 5.95
N ILE A 12 -1.34 18.58 5.54
CA ILE A 12 -0.02 18.46 6.16
C ILE A 12 1.01 19.09 5.23
N ASN A 13 1.94 19.89 5.77
CA ASN A 13 3.03 20.47 4.98
C ASN A 13 4.31 19.62 5.05
N GLU A 14 5.33 20.06 4.31
CA GLU A 14 6.63 19.39 4.23
C GLU A 14 7.36 19.28 5.58
N ALA A 15 7.02 20.14 6.56
CA ALA A 15 7.54 20.08 7.92
C ALA A 15 6.75 19.11 8.82
N GLY A 16 5.76 18.39 8.29
CA GLY A 16 4.89 17.49 9.04
C GLY A 16 3.86 18.20 9.92
N LEU A 17 3.65 19.51 9.72
CA LEU A 17 2.70 20.31 10.50
C LEU A 17 1.32 20.31 9.86
N ILE A 18 0.29 20.26 10.71
CA ILE A 18 -1.10 20.43 10.29
C ILE A 18 -1.35 21.91 9.98
N ASN A 19 -1.78 22.22 8.77
CA ASN A 19 -2.24 23.54 8.37
C ASN A 19 -3.76 23.56 8.27
N VAL A 20 -4.37 24.63 8.77
CA VAL A 20 -5.81 24.88 8.77
C VAL A 20 -6.04 26.35 8.46
N TYR A 21 -7.12 26.67 7.75
CA TYR A 21 -7.51 28.06 7.55
C TYR A 21 -8.01 28.69 8.86
N ALA A 22 -7.48 29.86 9.21
CA ALA A 22 -7.93 30.62 10.38
C ALA A 22 -9.45 30.89 10.36
N ARG A 23 -10.04 31.03 9.17
CA ARG A 23 -11.49 31.18 8.98
C ARG A 23 -12.29 29.98 9.48
N ASP A 24 -11.80 28.76 9.25
CA ASP A 24 -12.46 27.53 9.68
C ASP A 24 -12.38 27.41 11.21
N VAL A 25 -11.25 27.79 11.81
CA VAL A 25 -11.10 27.86 13.27
C VAL A 25 -12.02 28.92 13.88
N ALA A 26 -12.15 30.09 13.25
CA ALA A 26 -12.98 31.19 13.76
C ALA A 26 -14.48 30.83 13.88
N ARG A 27 -14.96 29.87 13.07
CA ARG A 27 -16.34 29.39 13.08
C ARG A 27 -16.63 28.35 14.17
N LEU A 28 -15.61 27.82 14.84
CA LEU A 28 -15.78 26.85 15.92
C LEU A 28 -16.33 27.51 17.19
N SER A 29 -16.92 26.71 18.09
CA SER A 29 -17.31 27.16 19.42
C SER A 29 -16.10 27.69 20.21
N GLU A 30 -16.36 28.52 21.23
CA GLU A 30 -15.31 29.16 22.00
C GLU A 30 -14.29 28.19 22.61
N TRP A 31 -14.77 27.07 23.18
CA TRP A 31 -13.89 26.09 23.81
C TRP A 31 -12.96 25.41 22.79
N HIS A 32 -13.44 25.10 21.57
CA HIS A 32 -12.58 24.57 20.51
C HIS A 32 -11.55 25.60 20.06
N ARG A 33 -11.95 26.87 19.88
CA ARG A 33 -11.00 27.95 19.51
C ARG A 33 -9.89 28.09 20.53
N ARG A 34 -10.21 27.97 21.82
CA ARG A 34 -9.21 27.98 22.91
C ARG A 34 -8.22 26.81 22.81
N ILE A 35 -8.69 25.61 22.44
CA ILE A 35 -7.81 24.45 22.20
C ILE A 35 -6.87 24.72 21.02
N TRP A 36 -7.40 25.19 19.89
CA TRP A 36 -6.61 25.50 18.70
C TRP A 36 -5.56 26.59 18.98
N ALA A 37 -5.95 27.66 19.68
CA ALA A 37 -5.03 28.72 20.06
C ALA A 37 -3.91 28.22 21.00
N GLY A 38 -4.24 27.36 21.97
CA GLY A 38 -3.27 26.82 22.93
C GLY A 38 -2.29 25.80 22.34
N ARG A 39 -2.58 25.23 21.17
CA ARG A 39 -1.72 24.29 20.45
C ARG A 39 -1.15 24.85 19.15
N ASN A 40 -1.38 26.13 18.87
CA ASN A 40 -0.90 26.76 17.65
C ASN A 40 0.62 26.89 17.69
N LEU A 41 1.27 26.51 16.59
CA LEU A 41 2.71 26.65 16.43
C LEU A 41 2.99 27.86 15.52
N TYR A 42 4.17 28.45 15.69
CA TYR A 42 4.62 29.48 14.75
C TYR A 42 4.68 28.87 13.34
N PRO A 43 4.21 29.58 12.29
CA PRO A 43 4.20 29.04 10.94
C PRO A 43 5.62 28.63 10.54
N ASN A 44 5.78 27.34 10.27
CA ASN A 44 7.03 26.75 9.81
C ASN A 44 6.75 25.91 8.56
N GLY A 45 7.54 26.14 7.51
CA GLY A 45 7.28 25.60 6.18
C GLY A 45 6.17 26.35 5.43
N ARG A 46 5.92 25.91 4.20
CA ARG A 46 4.88 26.46 3.33
C ARG A 46 3.51 25.88 3.70
N LEU A 47 2.44 26.47 3.17
CA LEU A 47 1.11 25.86 3.21
C LEU A 47 1.17 24.48 2.57
N SER A 48 0.44 23.51 3.14
CA SER A 48 0.23 22.20 2.55
C SER A 48 -0.18 22.33 1.08
N ALA A 49 0.61 21.73 0.18
CA ALA A 49 0.37 21.79 -1.26
C ALA A 49 -1.00 21.20 -1.65
N GLU A 50 -1.49 20.22 -0.90
CA GLU A 50 -2.82 19.63 -1.11
C GLU A 50 -3.93 20.62 -0.70
N LEU A 51 -3.80 21.23 0.48
CA LEU A 51 -4.76 22.21 0.98
C LEU A 51 -4.81 23.46 0.10
N GLY A 52 -3.64 23.93 -0.36
CA GLY A 52 -3.51 25.04 -1.29
C GLY A 52 -4.16 24.76 -2.64
N ARG A 53 -3.85 23.61 -3.26
CA ARG A 53 -4.45 23.22 -4.55
C ARG A 53 -5.97 23.11 -4.46
N ALA A 54 -6.49 22.42 -3.44
CA ALA A 54 -7.92 22.19 -3.33
C ALA A 54 -8.73 23.47 -3.06
N HIS A 55 -8.24 24.37 -2.19
CA HIS A 55 -9.03 25.50 -1.69
C HIS A 55 -8.62 26.88 -2.23
N VAL A 56 -7.34 27.08 -2.58
CA VAL A 56 -6.86 28.34 -3.18
C VAL A 56 -6.98 28.27 -4.68
N GLU A 57 -6.47 27.18 -5.27
CA GLU A 57 -6.42 27.02 -6.73
C GLU A 57 -7.70 26.40 -7.32
N GLY A 58 -8.57 25.84 -6.48
CA GLY A 58 -9.77 25.10 -6.93
C GLY A 58 -9.42 23.84 -7.73
N ARG A 59 -8.19 23.34 -7.61
CA ARG A 59 -7.70 22.13 -8.28
C ARG A 59 -7.88 20.94 -7.37
N VAL A 60 -8.93 20.17 -7.63
CA VAL A 60 -9.11 18.85 -7.02
C VAL A 60 -7.90 17.98 -7.37
N ALA A 61 -7.46 17.15 -6.43
CA ALA A 61 -6.36 16.24 -6.66
C ALA A 61 -6.73 15.27 -7.79
N ASP A 62 -6.08 15.39 -8.95
CA ASP A 62 -6.18 14.45 -10.06
C ASP A 62 -5.45 13.16 -9.67
N THR A 63 -6.14 12.34 -8.89
CA THR A 63 -5.59 11.10 -8.35
C THR A 63 -6.55 9.97 -8.68
N THR A 64 -6.01 8.92 -9.29
CA THR A 64 -6.74 7.68 -9.47
C THR A 64 -6.52 6.80 -8.25
N ALA A 65 -7.60 6.21 -7.75
CA ALA A 65 -7.52 5.25 -6.67
C ALA A 65 -6.64 4.04 -7.09
N PRO A 66 -5.70 3.57 -6.26
CA PRO A 66 -4.88 2.40 -6.59
C PRO A 66 -5.72 1.16 -6.94
N GLU A 67 -6.82 0.95 -6.20
CA GLU A 67 -7.79 -0.11 -6.44
C GLU A 67 -8.42 -0.04 -7.84
N ALA A 68 -8.67 1.17 -8.37
CA ALA A 68 -9.23 1.34 -9.71
C ALA A 68 -8.26 0.92 -10.83
N ARG A 69 -6.93 0.92 -10.55
CA ARG A 69 -5.91 0.51 -11.53
C ARG A 69 -5.39 -0.91 -11.31
N THR A 70 -5.82 -1.58 -10.24
CA THR A 70 -5.23 -2.87 -9.84
C THR A 70 -5.53 -3.97 -10.87
N ALA A 71 -6.77 -4.06 -11.36
CA ALA A 71 -7.15 -5.05 -12.37
C ALA A 71 -6.39 -4.82 -13.69
N GLU A 72 -6.37 -3.57 -14.16
CA GLU A 72 -5.66 -3.17 -15.38
C GLU A 72 -4.16 -3.44 -15.29
N ALA A 73 -3.54 -3.16 -14.14
CA ALA A 73 -2.12 -3.41 -13.92
C ALA A 73 -1.78 -4.91 -13.98
N LEU A 74 -2.61 -5.79 -13.40
CA LEU A 74 -2.40 -7.24 -13.48
C LEU A 74 -2.46 -7.73 -14.93
N ILE A 75 -3.45 -7.26 -15.70
CA ILE A 75 -3.61 -7.58 -17.12
C ILE A 75 -2.42 -7.06 -17.93
N ALA A 76 -1.98 -5.83 -17.67
CA ALA A 76 -0.83 -5.23 -18.36
C ALA A 76 0.48 -5.98 -18.08
N ILE A 77 0.68 -6.45 -16.84
CA ILE A 77 1.84 -7.28 -16.48
C ILE A 77 1.83 -8.60 -17.23
N ASP A 78 0.68 -9.30 -17.30
CA ASP A 78 0.58 -10.56 -18.04
C ASP A 78 0.79 -10.35 -19.55
N ALA A 79 0.21 -9.29 -20.12
CA ALA A 79 0.43 -8.94 -21.53
C ALA A 79 1.90 -8.63 -21.83
N ALA A 80 2.57 -7.87 -20.94
CA ALA A 80 3.99 -7.57 -21.07
C ALA A 80 4.87 -8.82 -20.93
N ALA A 81 4.55 -9.71 -19.99
CA ALA A 81 5.29 -10.97 -19.84
C ALA A 81 5.06 -11.92 -21.02
N GLN A 82 3.83 -11.99 -21.53
CA GLN A 82 3.53 -12.77 -22.73
C GLN A 82 4.34 -12.26 -23.93
N ALA A 83 4.45 -10.94 -24.10
CA ALA A 83 5.21 -10.33 -25.19
C ALA A 83 6.74 -10.52 -25.06
N ASN A 84 7.28 -10.42 -23.84
CA ASN A 84 8.73 -10.43 -23.61
C ASN A 84 9.30 -11.82 -23.28
N TRP A 85 8.53 -12.68 -22.61
CA TRP A 85 8.97 -13.98 -22.10
C TRP A 85 8.22 -15.16 -22.73
N GLY A 86 7.10 -14.91 -23.43
CA GLY A 86 6.30 -15.93 -24.10
C GLY A 86 5.30 -16.66 -23.21
N PHE A 87 5.13 -16.24 -21.95
CA PHE A 87 4.16 -16.79 -21.01
C PHE A 87 3.65 -15.71 -20.03
N PRO A 88 2.43 -15.83 -19.48
CA PRO A 88 1.90 -14.89 -18.49
C PRO A 88 2.56 -15.09 -17.12
N VAL A 89 2.58 -14.03 -16.29
CA VAL A 89 3.13 -14.12 -14.92
C VAL A 89 2.16 -14.83 -13.99
N PHE A 90 0.86 -14.54 -14.12
CA PHE A 90 -0.15 -15.01 -13.19
C PHE A 90 -0.91 -16.21 -13.74
N ARG A 91 -1.11 -17.22 -12.90
CA ARG A 91 -2.01 -18.33 -13.17
C ARG A 91 -3.48 -17.85 -13.14
N PRO A 92 -4.36 -18.44 -13.97
CA PRO A 92 -5.79 -18.18 -13.90
C PRO A 92 -6.33 -18.52 -12.50
N HIS A 93 -7.22 -17.68 -11.96
CA HIS A 93 -7.85 -17.94 -10.68
C HIS A 93 -9.35 -17.59 -10.72
N ASN A 94 -10.18 -18.59 -10.47
CA ASN A 94 -11.65 -18.54 -10.54
C ASN A 94 -12.37 -17.56 -9.60
N ILE A 95 -11.67 -16.91 -8.65
CA ILE A 95 -12.27 -15.96 -7.70
C ILE A 95 -11.67 -14.56 -7.81
N GLN A 96 -10.93 -14.27 -8.88
CA GLN A 96 -10.24 -13.00 -9.09
C GLN A 96 -11.18 -11.80 -8.96
N ASP A 97 -12.30 -11.78 -9.66
CA ASP A 97 -13.24 -10.64 -9.67
C ASP A 97 -13.84 -10.39 -8.28
N ARG A 98 -14.13 -11.47 -7.55
CA ARG A 98 -14.64 -11.39 -6.19
C ARG A 98 -13.60 -10.80 -5.23
N ILE A 99 -12.32 -11.15 -5.38
CA ILE A 99 -11.25 -10.57 -4.55
C ILE A 99 -11.00 -9.11 -4.94
N LEU A 100 -11.00 -8.78 -6.23
CA LEU A 100 -10.84 -7.39 -6.69
C LEU A 100 -11.93 -6.48 -6.11
N ALA A 101 -13.17 -6.95 -6.03
CA ALA A 101 -14.27 -6.19 -5.43
C ALA A 101 -14.08 -5.87 -3.93
N THR A 102 -13.25 -6.63 -3.21
CA THR A 102 -12.99 -6.44 -1.76
C THR A 102 -11.67 -5.75 -1.45
N VAL A 103 -10.85 -5.46 -2.47
CA VAL A 103 -9.56 -4.79 -2.34
C VAL A 103 -9.75 -3.29 -2.53
N HIS A 104 -9.85 -2.57 -1.42
CA HIS A 104 -9.87 -1.11 -1.41
C HIS A 104 -9.22 -0.57 -0.13
N ARG A 105 -8.60 0.60 -0.22
CA ARG A 105 -7.87 1.22 0.91
C ARG A 105 -8.72 1.49 2.14
N PHE A 106 -10.03 1.76 1.97
CA PHE A 106 -10.95 2.01 3.07
C PHE A 106 -11.24 0.77 3.95
N ARG A 107 -10.81 -0.42 3.54
CA ARG A 107 -10.99 -1.64 4.34
C ARG A 107 -10.03 -1.70 5.52
N ALA A 108 -8.85 -1.10 5.41
CA ALA A 108 -7.79 -1.15 6.42
C ALA A 108 -7.99 -0.12 7.53
N THR A 109 -9.04 -0.27 8.34
CA THR A 109 -9.38 0.66 9.44
C THR A 109 -8.64 0.36 10.75
N ASN A 110 -8.09 -0.85 10.87
CA ASN A 110 -7.32 -1.31 12.01
C ASN A 110 -6.27 -2.35 11.57
N ARG A 111 -5.44 -2.81 12.51
CA ARG A 111 -4.34 -3.75 12.22
C ARG A 111 -4.84 -5.06 11.61
N ASP A 112 -5.96 -5.61 12.10
CA ASP A 112 -6.47 -6.89 11.63
C ASP A 112 -7.05 -6.78 10.22
N SER A 113 -7.86 -5.77 9.96
CA SER A 113 -8.42 -5.49 8.63
C SER A 113 -7.35 -5.15 7.60
N LEU A 114 -6.26 -4.48 8.00
CA LEU A 114 -5.07 -4.28 7.14
C LEU A 114 -4.43 -5.62 6.74
N LEU A 115 -4.35 -6.57 7.68
CA LEU A 115 -3.70 -7.86 7.47
C LEU A 115 -4.58 -8.82 6.64
N GLU A 116 -5.90 -8.70 6.77
CA GLU A 116 -6.84 -9.34 5.83
C GLU A 116 -6.79 -8.73 4.43
N LEU A 117 -6.66 -7.41 4.31
CA LEU A 117 -6.45 -6.77 3.01
C LEU A 117 -5.14 -7.24 2.37
N ALA A 118 -4.05 -7.35 3.14
CA ALA A 118 -2.78 -7.87 2.64
C ALA A 118 -2.88 -9.32 2.14
N LYS A 119 -3.65 -10.19 2.81
CA LYS A 119 -3.94 -11.55 2.33
C LYS A 119 -4.63 -11.54 0.96
N ASP A 120 -5.63 -10.70 0.79
CA ASP A 120 -6.39 -10.62 -0.46
C ASP A 120 -5.53 -10.05 -1.61
N VAL A 121 -4.72 -9.02 -1.35
CA VAL A 121 -3.76 -8.50 -2.34
C VAL A 121 -2.69 -9.56 -2.70
N ALA A 122 -2.20 -10.32 -1.73
CA ALA A 122 -1.24 -11.39 -1.99
C ALA A 122 -1.83 -12.56 -2.79
N ARG A 123 -3.12 -12.87 -2.58
CA ARG A 123 -3.87 -13.84 -3.38
C ARG A 123 -4.01 -13.40 -4.84
N LEU A 124 -4.12 -12.10 -5.10
CA LEU A 124 -4.15 -11.56 -6.46
C LEU A 124 -2.77 -11.52 -7.12
N THR A 125 -1.69 -11.54 -6.34
CA THR A 125 -0.32 -11.31 -6.82
C THR A 125 0.58 -12.53 -6.53
N ALA A 126 1.29 -12.53 -5.40
CA ALA A 126 2.35 -13.48 -5.06
C ALA A 126 1.93 -14.95 -5.12
N ASP A 127 0.66 -15.26 -4.79
CA ASP A 127 0.12 -16.63 -4.79
C ASP A 127 -0.23 -17.15 -6.17
N ARG A 128 -0.44 -16.24 -7.12
CA ARG A 128 -0.78 -16.58 -8.51
C ARG A 128 0.43 -16.64 -9.42
N VAL A 129 1.58 -16.12 -8.99
CA VAL A 129 2.79 -16.13 -9.79
C VAL A 129 3.15 -17.56 -10.19
N ASP A 130 3.32 -17.80 -11.49
CA ASP A 130 3.74 -19.09 -12.03
C ASP A 130 5.24 -19.31 -11.79
N ALA A 131 5.56 -19.83 -10.61
CA ALA A 131 6.93 -20.09 -10.21
C ALA A 131 7.62 -21.12 -11.11
N ASP A 132 6.87 -22.03 -11.74
CA ASP A 132 7.46 -23.11 -12.54
C ASP A 132 7.86 -22.61 -13.92
N ALA A 133 7.00 -21.82 -14.58
CA ALA A 133 7.34 -21.13 -15.81
C ALA A 133 8.52 -20.16 -15.62
N LEU A 134 8.53 -19.41 -14.50
CA LEU A 134 9.64 -18.50 -14.19
C LEU A 134 10.96 -19.23 -13.91
N LYS A 135 10.93 -20.39 -13.24
CA LYS A 135 12.14 -21.20 -13.03
C LYS A 135 12.66 -21.82 -14.34
N ALA A 136 11.77 -22.18 -15.27
CA ALA A 136 12.18 -22.65 -16.59
C ALA A 136 12.87 -21.53 -17.40
N PHE A 137 12.37 -20.30 -17.30
CA PHE A 137 12.97 -19.14 -17.98
C PHE A 137 14.26 -18.61 -17.32
N ALA A 138 14.29 -18.60 -15.99
CA ALA A 138 15.40 -18.12 -15.17
C ALA A 138 15.77 -19.20 -14.12
N PRO A 139 16.57 -20.21 -14.53
CA PRO A 139 16.93 -21.33 -13.67
C PRO A 139 17.75 -20.90 -12.46
N VAL A 140 17.60 -21.65 -11.37
CA VAL A 140 18.34 -21.41 -10.13
C VAL A 140 19.78 -21.87 -10.32
N THR A 141 20.74 -20.95 -10.28
CA THR A 141 22.15 -21.31 -10.16
C THR A 141 22.52 -21.54 -8.68
N PRO A 142 23.56 -22.34 -8.37
CA PRO A 142 23.97 -22.64 -7.00
C PRO A 142 24.29 -21.40 -6.14
N GLU A 143 24.68 -20.30 -6.79
CA GLU A 143 25.00 -19.01 -6.17
C GLU A 143 23.75 -18.21 -5.80
N LEU A 144 22.61 -18.50 -6.43
CA LEU A 144 21.36 -17.78 -6.25
C LEU A 144 20.48 -18.45 -5.19
N ARG A 145 20.17 -17.70 -4.13
CA ARG A 145 19.30 -18.17 -3.04
C ARG A 145 17.82 -17.91 -3.33
N GLY A 146 16.97 -18.88 -3.00
CA GLY A 146 15.51 -18.75 -2.96
C GLY A 146 14.78 -19.33 -4.17
N THR A 147 13.75 -20.13 -3.89
CA THR A 147 12.91 -20.82 -4.89
C THR A 147 11.44 -20.37 -4.86
N GLY A 148 11.11 -19.42 -3.98
CA GLY A 148 9.76 -18.88 -3.85
C GLY A 148 9.29 -18.15 -5.11
N SER A 149 7.98 -17.97 -5.24
CA SER A 149 7.35 -17.34 -6.40
C SER A 149 7.88 -15.92 -6.66
N LEU A 150 7.89 -15.07 -5.63
CA LEU A 150 8.42 -13.70 -5.71
C LEU A 150 9.91 -13.66 -6.05
N LYS A 151 10.72 -14.59 -5.52
CA LYS A 151 12.14 -14.67 -5.85
C LYS A 151 12.39 -15.15 -7.27
N SER A 152 11.53 -16.01 -7.79
CA SER A 152 11.59 -16.44 -9.20
C SER A 152 11.27 -15.27 -10.13
N LEU A 153 10.27 -14.44 -9.79
CA LEU A 153 9.92 -13.24 -10.55
C LEU A 153 11.02 -12.17 -10.49
N GLU A 154 11.59 -11.91 -9.30
CA GLU A 154 12.71 -10.97 -9.11
C GLU A 154 13.91 -11.35 -10.01
N ARG A 155 14.22 -12.64 -10.13
CA ARG A 155 15.30 -13.11 -11.02
C ARG A 155 14.99 -12.93 -12.50
N ALA A 156 13.75 -13.21 -12.90
CA ALA A 156 13.34 -13.01 -14.29
C ALA A 156 13.47 -11.52 -14.69
N LEU A 157 13.08 -10.60 -13.79
CA LEU A 157 13.26 -9.17 -13.97
C LEU A 157 14.74 -8.75 -13.98
N ALA A 158 15.55 -9.33 -13.09
CA ALA A 158 16.98 -9.02 -13.01
C ALA A 158 17.76 -9.35 -14.29
N LYS A 159 17.27 -10.29 -15.12
CA LYS A 159 17.84 -10.62 -16.43
C LYS A 159 17.71 -9.48 -17.44
N HIS A 160 16.70 -8.62 -17.29
CA HIS A 160 16.44 -7.48 -18.18
C HIS A 160 16.94 -6.15 -17.59
N GLU A 161 16.59 -5.87 -16.33
CA GLU A 161 16.77 -4.54 -15.71
C GLU A 161 17.97 -4.49 -14.73
N GLY A 162 18.61 -5.64 -14.46
CA GLY A 162 19.65 -5.77 -13.45
C GLY A 162 19.11 -5.97 -12.02
N ALA A 163 19.97 -6.50 -11.14
CA ALA A 163 19.56 -6.97 -9.81
C ALA A 163 19.06 -5.85 -8.87
N ALA A 164 19.69 -4.67 -8.92
CA ALA A 164 19.31 -3.55 -8.04
C ALA A 164 17.92 -3.02 -8.38
N GLN A 165 17.64 -2.81 -9.66
CA GLN A 165 16.35 -2.33 -10.14
C GLN A 165 15.23 -3.35 -9.91
N ALA A 166 15.51 -4.64 -10.19
CA ALA A 166 14.56 -5.71 -9.91
C ALA A 166 14.15 -5.78 -8.43
N ARG A 167 15.12 -5.60 -7.52
CA ARG A 167 14.83 -5.57 -6.07
C ARG A 167 13.97 -4.39 -5.68
N ALA A 168 14.22 -3.21 -6.24
CA ALA A 168 13.41 -2.02 -5.98
C ALA A 168 11.96 -2.20 -6.45
N LEU A 169 11.76 -2.74 -7.66
CA LEU A 169 10.43 -3.04 -8.21
C LEU A 169 9.67 -4.09 -7.40
N MET A 170 10.37 -5.09 -6.85
CA MET A 170 9.76 -6.16 -6.06
C MET A 170 9.47 -5.77 -4.59
N GLY A 171 9.99 -4.64 -4.12
CA GLY A 171 9.85 -4.18 -2.72
C GLY A 171 8.40 -4.16 -2.20
N PRO A 172 7.44 -3.53 -2.91
CA PRO A 172 6.04 -3.52 -2.48
C PRO A 172 5.43 -4.91 -2.36
N LEU A 173 5.70 -5.81 -3.32
CA LEU A 173 5.18 -7.19 -3.30
C LEU A 173 5.79 -8.02 -2.16
N ALA A 174 7.06 -7.82 -1.86
CA ALA A 174 7.72 -8.43 -0.71
C ALA A 174 7.07 -7.97 0.60
N GLY A 175 6.82 -6.66 0.75
CA GLY A 175 6.14 -6.13 1.94
C GLY A 175 4.72 -6.67 2.12
N ILE A 176 3.94 -6.79 1.04
CA ILE A 176 2.60 -7.41 1.08
C ILE A 176 2.68 -8.87 1.52
N TYR A 177 3.67 -9.62 1.00
CA TYR A 177 3.89 -11.01 1.38
C TYR A 177 4.26 -11.16 2.86
N ASP A 178 5.14 -10.30 3.38
CA ASP A 178 5.50 -10.29 4.80
C ASP A 178 4.29 -9.99 5.70
N LEU A 179 3.44 -9.04 5.29
CA LEU A 179 2.18 -8.76 5.99
C LEU A 179 1.23 -9.96 5.97
N ARG A 180 1.11 -10.66 4.83
CA ARG A 180 0.33 -11.89 4.73
C ARG A 180 0.86 -12.99 5.65
N VAL A 181 2.18 -13.21 5.71
CA VAL A 181 2.80 -14.19 6.61
C VAL A 181 2.49 -13.81 8.07
N GLY A 182 2.64 -12.52 8.40
CA GLY A 182 2.25 -11.98 9.70
C GLY A 182 0.77 -12.20 10.05
N ALA A 183 -0.10 -12.25 9.05
CA ALA A 183 -1.53 -12.54 9.23
C ALA A 183 -1.81 -14.04 9.44
N ALA A 184 -1.06 -14.94 8.79
CA ALA A 184 -1.16 -16.39 8.97
C ALA A 184 -0.63 -16.86 10.34
N LEU A 185 0.38 -16.19 10.87
CA LEU A 185 0.95 -16.48 12.20
C LEU A 185 -0.07 -16.30 13.34
N ARG A 186 -1.05 -15.39 13.20
CA ARG A 186 -2.12 -15.19 14.20
C ARG A 186 -3.24 -16.24 14.16
N SER A 187 -3.43 -16.94 13.04
CA SER A 187 -4.43 -18.01 12.92
C SER A 187 -3.95 -19.38 13.43
N SER A 188 -2.70 -19.50 13.87
CA SER A 188 -2.14 -20.75 14.42
C SER A 188 -2.23 -20.76 15.96
N PRO A 189 -2.82 -21.79 16.60
CA PRO A 189 -2.91 -21.87 18.06
C PRO A 189 -1.57 -22.11 18.78
N LYS A 190 -0.44 -22.19 18.06
CA LYS A 190 0.86 -22.61 18.61
C LYS A 190 1.83 -21.49 19.01
N TYR A 191 1.47 -20.20 18.90
CA TYR A 191 2.44 -19.11 19.13
C TYR A 191 1.94 -17.95 20.00
N THR A 192 1.10 -18.22 21.00
CA THR A 192 0.67 -17.18 21.97
C THR A 192 1.68 -16.92 23.10
N SER A 193 2.88 -17.55 23.15
CA SER A 193 3.74 -17.41 24.34
C SER A 193 5.26 -17.17 24.15
N SER A 194 5.85 -17.09 22.95
CA SER A 194 7.33 -17.14 22.86
C SER A 194 8.06 -15.97 22.20
N ARG A 195 7.43 -14.81 21.97
CA ARG A 195 8.16 -13.61 21.47
C ARG A 195 7.74 -12.25 22.05
N LEU A 196 7.11 -12.23 23.22
CA LEU A 196 6.86 -11.00 23.99
C LEU A 196 7.65 -10.91 25.31
N ALA A 197 8.51 -11.88 25.61
CA ALA A 197 9.47 -11.80 26.72
C ALA A 197 10.87 -11.57 26.14
N GLY A 198 11.22 -10.31 25.89
CA GLY A 198 12.54 -9.98 25.36
C GLY A 198 12.74 -8.53 24.99
N THR A 199 12.44 -7.62 25.91
CA THR A 199 13.14 -6.35 26.17
C THR A 199 12.47 -5.71 27.39
N ALA A 200 12.99 -6.04 28.56
CA ALA A 200 13.00 -5.16 29.72
C ALA A 200 14.46 -4.76 29.93
#